data_AF-A0A968LRK7-F1
#
_entry.id   AF-A0A968LRK7-F1
#
_cell.length_a   1.000
_cell.length_b   1.000
_cell.length_c   1.000
_cell.angle_alpha   90.00
_cell.angle_beta   90.00
_cell.angle_gamma   90.00
#
_symmetry.space_group_name_H-M   'P 1'
#
loop_
_entity.id
_entity.type
_entity.pdbx_description
1 polymer ?
#
loop_
_entity_poly.entity_id
_entity_poly.type
_entity_poly.pdbx_seq_one_letter_code
_entity_poly.pdbx_strand_id
1 'polypeptide(L)'
;MISIPELPNVSLVAFYRTKPLAFQLLIESLQKQLSKSLQEKFESYPIEQIHATLMGCEGLKTKKGIISKWFLENRSEEKYINLSEFIDFIRQSDRLPIQIKIGGYNRAIDYGFLSKNRHPFERSFQFQGNFAVLMGWSSKNTRISLDIDRFRLECQNFNLLHKYHKQPDSIDNDCYMRIGVLKDKLSNEKIHAIEKEIRDSLVAIAPIELSIDVNSLNFIGYQNLSPSPDTTKIITLHDATAKEIERLYP
;
A
#
# COMPACT_ATOMS: atom_id res chain seq x y z
N MET A 1 -5.85 -21.65 -20.03
CA MET A 1 -5.06 -20.53 -19.46
C MET A 1 -5.39 -20.50 -17.97
N ILE A 2 -4.38 -20.54 -17.09
CA ILE A 2 -4.61 -20.48 -15.63
C ILE A 2 -5.06 -19.06 -15.31
N SER A 3 -6.22 -18.91 -14.67
CA SER A 3 -6.69 -17.62 -14.14
C SER A 3 -6.51 -17.64 -12.63
N ILE A 4 -5.78 -16.65 -12.09
CA ILE A 4 -5.53 -16.54 -10.66
C ILE A 4 -6.58 -15.62 -10.07
N PRO A 5 -7.36 -16.07 -9.06
CA PRO A 5 -8.44 -15.27 -8.52
C PRO A 5 -7.93 -13.97 -7.88
N GLU A 6 -8.78 -12.94 -7.86
CA GLU A 6 -8.49 -11.71 -7.10
C GLU A 6 -8.51 -11.93 -5.58
N LEU A 7 -9.28 -12.92 -5.13
CA LEU A 7 -9.52 -13.21 -3.71
C LEU A 7 -9.73 -14.73 -3.50
N PRO A 8 -9.31 -15.29 -2.35
CA PRO A 8 -8.44 -14.68 -1.36
C PRO A 8 -7.00 -14.51 -1.85
N ASN A 9 -6.24 -13.62 -1.21
CA ASN A 9 -4.83 -13.39 -1.55
C ASN A 9 -4.00 -12.93 -0.33
N VAL A 10 -2.69 -12.80 -0.55
CA VAL A 10 -1.70 -12.44 0.47
C VAL A 10 -1.04 -11.11 0.14
N SER A 11 -0.69 -10.34 1.16
CA SER A 11 0.12 -9.13 1.01
C SER A 11 1.04 -8.91 2.21
N LEU A 12 2.19 -8.31 1.96
CA LEU A 12 3.07 -7.74 2.97
C LEU A 12 2.70 -6.27 3.19
N VAL A 13 2.31 -5.94 4.42
CA VAL A 13 1.77 -4.62 4.77
C VAL A 13 2.42 -4.06 6.02
N ALA A 14 2.49 -2.72 6.09
CA ALA A 14 2.89 -2.00 7.29
C ALA A 14 1.67 -1.37 7.98
N PHE A 15 1.76 -1.22 9.31
CA PHE A 15 0.78 -0.49 10.14
C PHE A 15 -0.61 -1.11 10.24
N TYR A 16 -0.73 -2.41 9.97
CA TYR A 16 -1.98 -3.14 10.19
C TYR A 16 -2.22 -3.34 11.70
N ARG A 17 -3.45 -3.09 12.17
CA ARG A 17 -3.85 -2.93 13.59
C ARG A 17 -3.15 -1.77 14.29
N THR A 18 -1.90 -1.96 14.67
CA THR A 18 -1.14 -0.99 15.47
C THR A 18 -0.41 0.00 14.57
N LYS A 19 -0.46 1.28 14.93
CA LYS A 19 0.22 2.36 14.19
C LYS A 19 0.59 3.52 15.13
N PRO A 20 1.61 4.32 14.79
CA PRO A 20 2.01 5.46 15.61
C PRO A 20 0.85 6.43 15.87
N LEU A 21 0.76 6.98 17.09
CA LEU A 21 -0.36 7.84 17.50
C LEU A 21 -0.56 9.04 16.55
N ALA A 22 0.52 9.71 16.15
CA ALA A 22 0.43 10.84 15.23
C ALA A 22 -0.24 10.43 13.90
N PHE A 23 0.08 9.23 13.40
CA PHE A 23 -0.50 8.71 12.17
C PHE A 23 -1.97 8.37 12.31
N GLN A 24 -2.36 7.76 13.44
CA GLN A 24 -3.76 7.52 13.76
C GLN A 24 -4.57 8.83 13.79
N LEU A 25 -4.07 9.84 14.52
CA LEU A 25 -4.74 11.14 14.64
C LEU A 25 -4.89 11.84 13.28
N LEU A 26 -3.89 11.71 12.39
CA LEU A 26 -4.01 12.21 11.02
C LEU A 26 -5.15 11.52 10.27
N ILE A 27 -5.18 10.18 10.28
CA ILE A 27 -6.22 9.41 9.58
C ILE A 27 -7.61 9.81 10.10
N GLU A 28 -7.79 9.85 11.42
CA GLU A 28 -9.06 10.21 12.06
C GLU A 28 -9.50 11.64 11.68
N SER A 29 -8.56 12.58 11.65
CA SER A 29 -8.81 13.96 11.20
C SER A 29 -9.28 14.01 9.74
N LEU A 30 -8.62 13.27 8.85
CA LEU A 30 -9.00 13.20 7.44
C LEU A 30 -10.36 12.52 7.25
N GLN A 31 -10.61 11.42 7.94
CA GLN A 31 -11.90 10.73 7.94
C GLN A 31 -13.01 11.65 8.44
N LYS A 32 -12.78 12.42 9.51
CA LYS A 32 -13.73 13.41 10.02
C LYS A 32 -14.05 14.50 8.98
N GLN A 33 -13.04 15.01 8.27
CA GLN A 33 -13.23 15.97 7.18
C GLN A 33 -14.06 15.37 6.05
N LEU A 34 -13.71 14.15 5.61
CA LEU A 34 -14.43 13.43 4.57
C LEU A 34 -15.89 13.15 4.97
N SER A 35 -16.13 12.60 6.16
CA SER A 35 -17.47 12.36 6.69
C SER A 35 -18.30 13.64 6.81
N LYS A 36 -17.68 14.78 7.16
CA LYS A 36 -18.40 16.06 7.19
C LYS A 36 -18.83 16.51 5.80
N SER A 37 -17.94 16.41 4.80
CA SER A 37 -18.20 16.87 3.43
C SER A 37 -19.07 15.91 2.60
N LEU A 38 -19.07 14.62 2.96
CA LEU A 38 -19.74 13.55 2.21
C LEU A 38 -20.93 12.93 2.93
N GLN A 39 -21.03 13.09 4.25
CA GLN A 39 -22.08 12.53 5.10
C GLN A 39 -22.20 11.01 4.89
N GLU A 40 -23.42 10.49 4.79
CA GLU A 40 -23.76 9.08 4.53
C GLU A 40 -23.08 8.47 3.29
N LYS A 41 -22.59 9.31 2.37
CA LYS A 41 -21.95 8.85 1.11
C LYS A 41 -20.52 8.35 1.29
N PHE A 42 -19.93 8.55 2.47
CA PHE A 42 -18.58 8.10 2.79
C PHE A 42 -18.59 7.15 3.99
N GLU A 43 -17.95 6.01 3.82
CA GLU A 43 -17.70 5.06 4.88
C GLU A 43 -16.21 5.11 5.26
N SER A 44 -15.96 5.55 6.48
CA SER A 44 -14.63 5.48 7.10
C SER A 44 -14.27 4.02 7.36
N TYR A 45 -13.05 3.66 7.01
CA TYR A 45 -12.49 2.37 7.38
C TYR A 45 -12.10 2.36 8.87
N PRO A 46 -12.34 1.27 9.62
CA PRO A 46 -11.76 1.11 10.95
C PRO A 46 -10.26 1.40 10.93
N ILE A 47 -9.77 2.10 11.95
CA ILE A 47 -8.36 2.52 12.00
C ILE A 47 -7.43 1.31 11.92
N GLU A 48 -7.83 0.20 12.52
CA GLU A 48 -7.08 -1.05 12.58
C GLU A 48 -6.87 -1.67 11.20
N GLN A 49 -7.79 -1.49 10.24
CA GLN A 49 -7.62 -2.04 8.89
C GLN A 49 -6.82 -1.14 7.95
N ILE A 50 -6.59 0.12 8.30
CA ILE A 50 -5.85 1.04 7.44
C ILE A 50 -4.36 0.70 7.54
N HIS A 51 -3.75 0.37 6.40
CA HIS A 51 -2.38 -0.10 6.29
C HIS A 51 -1.76 0.35 4.97
N ALA A 52 -0.43 0.35 4.92
CA ALA A 52 0.34 0.58 3.70
C ALA A 52 0.74 -0.75 3.07
N THR A 53 0.39 -0.97 1.80
CA THR A 53 0.84 -2.17 1.07
C THR A 53 2.27 -1.96 0.58
N LEU A 54 3.22 -2.67 1.18
CA LEU A 54 4.61 -2.63 0.72
C LEU A 54 4.78 -3.54 -0.50
N MET A 55 4.28 -4.78 -0.42
CA MET A 55 4.34 -5.76 -1.51
C MET A 55 3.09 -6.65 -1.56
N GLY A 56 2.33 -6.59 -2.66
CA GLY A 56 1.32 -7.59 -2.98
C GLY A 56 1.98 -8.95 -3.22
N CYS A 57 1.49 -9.98 -2.55
CA CYS A 57 1.98 -11.34 -2.68
C CYS A 57 0.88 -12.21 -3.30
N GLU A 58 0.20 -11.71 -4.33
CA GLU A 58 -0.92 -12.42 -4.94
C GLU A 58 -0.45 -13.63 -5.74
N GLY A 59 -1.17 -14.75 -5.62
CA GLY A 59 -0.79 -16.00 -6.25
C GLY A 59 -1.79 -17.13 -6.05
N LEU A 60 -1.51 -18.27 -6.68
CA LEU A 60 -2.35 -19.47 -6.61
C LEU A 60 -1.52 -20.67 -6.18
N LYS A 61 -1.96 -21.38 -5.13
CA LYS A 61 -1.25 -22.57 -4.67
C LYS A 61 -1.48 -23.74 -5.62
N THR A 62 -0.41 -24.44 -5.96
CA THR A 62 -0.44 -25.64 -6.81
C THR A 62 0.42 -26.75 -6.18
N LYS A 63 0.42 -27.94 -6.81
CA LYS A 63 1.31 -29.04 -6.41
C LYS A 63 2.81 -28.69 -6.54
N LYS A 64 3.17 -27.74 -7.40
CA LYS A 64 4.57 -27.33 -7.65
C LYS A 64 5.02 -26.16 -6.77
N GLY A 65 4.09 -25.49 -6.09
CA GLY A 65 4.33 -24.25 -5.35
C GLY A 65 3.26 -23.20 -5.64
N ILE A 66 3.50 -21.96 -5.22
CA ILE A 66 2.57 -20.85 -5.44
C ILE A 66 2.96 -20.10 -6.72
N ILE A 67 2.09 -20.10 -7.72
CA ILE A 67 2.30 -19.35 -8.96
C ILE A 67 2.09 -17.86 -8.66
N SER A 68 3.06 -17.04 -9.06
CA SER A 68 3.03 -15.58 -8.90
C SER A 68 2.05 -14.95 -9.88
N LYS A 69 1.04 -14.25 -9.36
CA LYS A 69 -0.04 -13.67 -10.17
C LYS A 69 0.49 -12.71 -11.21
N TRP A 70 1.28 -11.73 -10.77
CA TRP A 70 1.64 -10.62 -11.63
C TRP A 70 2.72 -10.97 -12.64
N PHE A 71 3.61 -11.93 -12.35
CA PHE A 71 4.49 -12.47 -13.40
C PHE A 71 3.67 -13.15 -14.51
N LEU A 72 2.65 -13.92 -14.14
CA LEU A 72 1.79 -14.56 -15.12
C LEU A 72 0.96 -13.54 -15.93
N GLU A 73 0.30 -12.60 -15.26
CA GLU A 73 -0.62 -11.65 -15.93
C GLU A 73 0.09 -10.52 -16.69
N ASN A 74 1.15 -9.93 -16.11
CA ASN A 74 1.83 -8.79 -16.73
C ASN A 74 2.93 -9.20 -17.71
N ARG A 75 3.56 -10.37 -17.50
CA ARG A 75 4.73 -10.81 -18.29
C ARG A 75 4.53 -12.14 -19.01
N SER A 76 3.39 -12.82 -18.82
CA SER A 76 3.16 -14.16 -19.37
C SER A 76 4.20 -15.19 -18.93
N GLU A 77 4.76 -15.02 -17.72
CA GLU A 77 5.79 -15.89 -17.15
C GLU A 77 5.23 -16.73 -16.00
N GLU A 78 5.31 -18.05 -16.10
CA GLU A 78 4.99 -18.95 -14.98
C GLU A 78 6.17 -19.01 -14.00
N LYS A 79 6.07 -18.24 -12.90
CA LYS A 79 7.06 -18.18 -11.83
C LYS A 79 6.47 -18.63 -10.51
N TYR A 80 7.26 -19.33 -9.70
CA TYR A 80 6.85 -19.84 -8.39
C TYR A 80 7.49 -19.01 -7.27
N ILE A 81 6.67 -18.45 -6.38
CA ILE A 81 7.15 -17.57 -5.30
C ILE A 81 8.08 -18.34 -4.37
N ASN A 82 9.27 -17.80 -4.11
CA ASN A 82 10.21 -18.34 -3.13
C ASN A 82 9.97 -17.67 -1.76
N LEU A 83 8.99 -18.16 -1.01
CA LEU A 83 8.60 -17.55 0.27
C LEU A 83 9.70 -17.62 1.33
N SER A 84 10.47 -18.71 1.40
CA SER A 84 11.50 -18.86 2.44
C SER A 84 12.57 -17.78 2.28
N GLU A 85 13.16 -17.68 1.09
CA GLU A 85 14.19 -16.68 0.82
C GLU A 85 13.63 -15.25 0.88
N PHE A 86 12.38 -15.03 0.48
CA PHE A 86 11.74 -13.71 0.62
C PHE A 86 11.61 -13.28 2.09
N ILE A 87 11.16 -14.18 2.97
CA ILE A 87 11.04 -13.88 4.41
C ILE A 87 12.42 -13.57 5.00
N ASP A 88 13.43 -14.38 4.67
CA ASP A 88 14.80 -14.19 5.15
C ASP A 88 15.39 -12.86 4.64
N PHE A 89 15.16 -12.54 3.36
CA PHE A 89 15.53 -11.27 2.76
C PHE A 89 14.95 -10.09 3.53
N ILE A 90 13.63 -10.05 3.78
CA ILE A 90 13.02 -8.91 4.46
C ILE A 90 13.58 -8.75 5.89
N ARG A 91 13.75 -9.86 6.62
CA ARG A 91 14.26 -9.85 8.00
C ARG A 91 15.70 -9.34 8.10
N GLN A 92 16.49 -9.54 7.07
CA GLN A 92 17.92 -9.22 7.03
C GLN A 92 18.24 -8.02 6.14
N SER A 93 17.23 -7.40 5.53
CA SER A 93 17.41 -6.36 4.52
C SER A 93 17.99 -5.09 5.13
N ASP A 94 19.08 -4.61 4.55
CA ASP A 94 19.63 -3.27 4.80
C ASP A 94 18.78 -2.14 4.18
N ARG A 95 17.75 -2.50 3.39
CA ARG A 95 16.75 -1.55 2.86
C ARG A 95 15.78 -1.07 3.93
N LEU A 96 15.62 -1.82 5.02
CA LEU A 96 14.78 -1.44 6.15
C LEU A 96 15.64 -0.79 7.25
N PRO A 97 15.14 0.26 7.94
CA PRO A 97 13.82 0.86 7.77
C PRO A 97 13.70 1.78 6.55
N ILE A 98 12.53 1.77 5.89
CA ILE A 98 12.17 2.78 4.88
C ILE A 98 11.43 3.92 5.58
N GLN A 99 12.00 5.13 5.55
CA GLN A 99 11.37 6.33 6.10
C GLN A 99 10.37 6.92 5.10
N ILE A 100 9.11 7.00 5.51
CA ILE A 100 7.98 7.47 4.71
C ILE A 100 7.47 8.79 5.26
N LYS A 101 7.41 9.79 4.38
CA LYS A 101 6.77 11.06 4.66
C LYS A 101 5.31 11.03 4.23
N ILE A 102 4.41 11.50 5.08
CA ILE A 102 2.98 11.71 4.78
C ILE A 102 2.62 13.16 5.08
N GLY A 103 1.95 13.82 4.12
CA GLY A 103 1.58 15.23 4.23
C GLY A 103 2.73 16.21 3.99
N GLY A 104 2.41 17.50 4.04
CA GLY A 104 3.35 18.61 3.83
C GLY A 104 4.02 18.64 2.46
N TYR A 105 3.31 18.18 1.42
CA TYR A 105 3.76 18.24 0.03
C TYR A 105 3.34 19.56 -0.61
N ASN A 106 4.20 20.57 -0.59
CA ASN A 106 3.87 21.88 -1.15
C ASN A 106 4.01 21.87 -2.69
N ARG A 107 3.01 22.38 -3.40
CA ARG A 107 3.01 22.46 -4.87
C ARG A 107 4.16 23.27 -5.48
N ALA A 108 4.77 24.17 -4.71
CA ALA A 108 5.89 24.99 -5.15
C ALA A 108 7.27 24.30 -5.05
N ILE A 109 7.36 23.14 -4.40
CA ILE A 109 8.63 22.43 -4.17
C ILE A 109 8.78 21.32 -5.19
N ASP A 110 9.89 21.30 -5.94
CA ASP A 110 10.28 20.15 -6.74
C ASP A 110 10.88 19.05 -5.85
N TYR A 111 10.12 17.96 -5.66
CA TYR A 111 10.56 16.79 -4.89
C TYR A 111 11.49 15.85 -5.67
N GLY A 112 11.77 16.12 -6.95
CA GLY A 112 12.58 15.29 -7.84
C GLY A 112 11.89 13.98 -8.26
N PHE A 113 10.56 13.90 -8.10
CA PHE A 113 9.77 12.70 -8.37
C PHE A 113 8.34 13.08 -8.77
N LEU A 114 7.78 12.34 -9.73
CA LEU A 114 6.38 12.40 -10.10
C LEU A 114 5.73 11.03 -9.88
N SER A 115 4.64 10.98 -9.12
CA SER A 115 3.82 9.78 -8.99
C SER A 115 2.85 9.72 -10.17
N LYS A 116 3.09 8.78 -11.10
CA LYS A 116 2.29 8.64 -12.34
C LYS A 116 2.19 9.95 -13.12
N ASN A 117 3.34 10.60 -13.35
CA ASN A 117 3.46 11.89 -14.05
C ASN A 117 2.73 13.05 -13.37
N ARG A 118 2.40 12.94 -12.08
CA ARG A 118 1.75 13.99 -11.29
C ARG A 118 2.56 14.34 -10.06
N HIS A 119 2.44 15.59 -9.65
CA HIS A 119 3.17 16.14 -8.52
C HIS A 119 2.75 15.46 -7.19
N PRO A 120 3.66 15.23 -6.22
CA PRO A 120 3.33 14.65 -4.92
C PRO A 120 2.18 15.36 -4.18
N PHE A 121 2.12 16.71 -4.24
CA PHE A 121 0.95 17.47 -3.75
C PHE A 121 -0.36 16.94 -4.31
N GLU A 122 -0.45 16.76 -5.64
CA GLU A 122 -1.69 16.34 -6.29
C GLU A 122 -2.05 14.88 -5.99
N ARG A 123 -1.03 14.06 -5.68
CA ARG A 123 -1.17 12.63 -5.45
C ARG A 123 -1.30 12.26 -3.99
N SER A 124 -0.98 13.17 -3.05
CA SER A 124 -0.96 12.90 -1.62
C SER A 124 -2.32 12.50 -1.07
N PHE A 125 -3.39 12.95 -1.73
CA PHE A 125 -4.74 12.44 -1.55
C PHE A 125 -5.53 12.49 -2.85
N GLN A 126 -6.26 11.41 -3.13
CA GLN A 126 -7.25 11.37 -4.22
C GLN A 126 -8.26 10.24 -4.01
N PHE A 127 -9.39 10.31 -4.71
CA PHE A 127 -10.25 9.16 -4.91
C PHE A 127 -9.73 8.32 -6.07
N GLN A 128 -9.58 7.00 -5.85
CA GLN A 128 -9.26 6.04 -6.91
C GLN A 128 -10.45 5.09 -7.08
N GLY A 129 -11.25 5.32 -8.11
CA GLY A 129 -12.59 4.77 -8.17
C GLY A 129 -13.40 5.28 -6.97
N ASN A 130 -13.90 4.37 -6.14
CA ASN A 130 -14.63 4.74 -4.93
C ASN A 130 -13.75 4.84 -3.69
N PHE A 131 -12.46 4.50 -3.74
CA PHE A 131 -11.62 4.49 -2.54
C PHE A 131 -11.00 5.86 -2.26
N ALA A 132 -11.12 6.34 -1.02
CA ALA A 132 -10.32 7.47 -0.54
C ALA A 132 -8.90 6.98 -0.25
N VAL A 133 -7.91 7.47 -0.99
CA VAL A 133 -6.52 7.01 -0.91
C VAL A 133 -5.62 8.12 -0.41
N LEU A 134 -4.97 7.88 0.73
CA LEU A 134 -3.89 8.68 1.27
C LEU A 134 -2.55 8.11 0.76
N MET A 135 -1.63 8.98 0.37
CA MET A 135 -0.32 8.58 -0.15
C MET A 135 0.81 9.29 0.58
N GLY A 136 1.89 8.53 0.77
CA GLY A 136 3.21 9.03 1.14
C GLY A 136 4.29 8.45 0.23
N TRP A 137 5.51 8.94 0.43
CA TRP A 137 6.68 8.49 -0.33
C TRP A 137 7.89 8.40 0.58
N SER A 138 8.85 7.56 0.20
CA SER A 138 10.14 7.56 0.88
C SER A 138 10.88 8.87 0.64
N SER A 139 11.55 9.41 1.66
CA SER A 139 12.14 10.76 1.61
C SER A 139 13.57 10.79 2.17
N LYS A 140 14.47 11.51 1.48
CA LYS A 140 15.85 11.79 1.90
C LYS A 140 16.20 13.24 1.57
N ASN A 141 16.59 14.03 2.59
CA ASN A 141 17.02 15.42 2.43
C ASN A 141 16.08 16.24 1.52
N THR A 142 14.79 16.28 1.87
CA THR A 142 13.69 16.96 1.15
C THR A 142 13.30 16.41 -0.23
N ARG A 143 14.09 15.49 -0.81
CA ARG A 143 13.75 14.81 -2.07
C ARG A 143 13.07 13.48 -1.79
N ILE A 144 12.17 13.08 -2.69
CA ILE A 144 11.61 11.74 -2.65
C ILE A 144 12.67 10.76 -3.16
N SER A 145 12.98 9.74 -2.34
CA SER A 145 13.82 8.61 -2.73
C SER A 145 12.99 7.52 -3.41
N LEU A 146 13.66 6.59 -4.09
CA LEU A 146 13.04 5.43 -4.75
C LEU A 146 13.15 4.15 -3.90
N ASP A 147 13.17 4.28 -2.57
CA ASP A 147 13.48 3.13 -1.71
C ASP A 147 12.37 2.07 -1.74
N ILE A 148 11.09 2.46 -1.88
CA ILE A 148 9.97 1.52 -2.04
C ILE A 148 10.04 0.81 -3.39
N ASP A 149 10.27 1.57 -4.46
CA ASP A 149 10.41 1.02 -5.80
C ASP A 149 11.56 0.00 -5.86
N ARG A 150 12.73 0.35 -5.32
CA ARG A 150 13.90 -0.54 -5.23
C ARG A 150 13.60 -1.80 -4.43
N PHE A 151 12.91 -1.68 -3.30
CA PHE A 151 12.46 -2.85 -2.53
C PHE A 151 11.57 -3.75 -3.38
N ARG A 152 10.58 -3.19 -4.08
CA ARG A 152 9.67 -3.94 -4.97
C ARG A 152 10.39 -4.55 -6.18
N LEU A 153 11.45 -3.92 -6.68
CA LEU A 153 12.31 -4.48 -7.73
C LEU A 153 13.10 -5.70 -7.20
N GLU A 154 13.70 -5.59 -6.01
CA GLU A 154 14.45 -6.68 -5.38
C GLU A 154 13.58 -7.89 -5.06
N CYS A 155 12.30 -7.69 -4.71
CA CYS A 155 11.32 -8.76 -4.54
C CYS A 155 11.20 -9.69 -5.76
N GLN A 156 11.53 -9.21 -6.96
CA GLN A 156 11.47 -10.02 -8.18
C GLN A 156 12.46 -11.19 -8.16
N ASN A 157 13.56 -11.09 -7.40
CA ASN A 157 14.51 -12.19 -7.21
C ASN A 157 13.85 -13.40 -6.52
N PHE A 158 12.76 -13.18 -5.79
CA PHE A 158 11.96 -14.22 -5.13
C PHE A 158 10.66 -14.54 -5.88
N ASN A 159 10.61 -14.18 -7.17
CA ASN A 159 9.46 -14.36 -8.04
C ASN A 159 8.19 -13.59 -7.58
N LEU A 160 8.38 -12.48 -6.87
CA LEU A 160 7.31 -11.56 -6.48
C LEU A 160 7.38 -10.29 -7.34
N LEU A 161 6.36 -10.09 -8.18
CA LEU A 161 6.22 -8.89 -9.00
C LEU A 161 5.08 -8.03 -8.49
N HIS A 162 5.31 -6.73 -8.28
CA HIS A 162 4.23 -5.84 -7.88
C HIS A 162 3.30 -5.54 -9.07
N LYS A 163 1.98 -5.40 -8.83
CA LYS A 163 0.98 -5.19 -9.89
C LYS A 163 1.21 -3.99 -10.80
N TYR A 164 1.94 -2.98 -10.31
CA TYR A 164 2.27 -1.77 -11.06
C TYR A 164 3.61 -1.87 -11.81
N HIS A 165 4.40 -2.93 -11.62
CA HIS A 165 5.63 -3.20 -12.38
C HIS A 165 5.32 -4.00 -13.66
N LYS A 166 4.45 -3.45 -14.51
CA LYS A 166 4.00 -4.12 -15.74
C LYS A 166 5.15 -4.36 -16.72
N GLN A 167 6.03 -3.38 -16.83
CA GLN A 167 7.24 -3.43 -17.67
C GLN A 167 8.50 -3.34 -16.79
N PRO A 168 9.67 -3.77 -17.29
CA PRO A 168 10.92 -3.73 -16.52
C PRO A 168 11.35 -2.32 -16.05
N ASP A 169 10.95 -1.29 -16.78
CA ASP A 169 11.24 0.13 -16.50
C ASP A 169 10.11 0.84 -15.72
N SER A 170 9.06 0.12 -15.34
CA SER A 170 7.97 0.67 -14.54
C SER A 170 8.47 1.04 -13.15
N ILE A 171 8.24 2.29 -12.75
CA ILE A 171 8.53 2.78 -11.41
C ILE A 171 7.25 2.80 -10.59
N ASP A 172 7.26 2.19 -9.42
CA ASP A 172 6.18 2.27 -8.45
C ASP A 172 6.71 2.54 -7.04
N ASN A 173 6.70 3.82 -6.70
CA ASN A 173 7.20 4.31 -5.43
C ASN A 173 6.07 4.75 -4.48
N ASP A 174 4.80 4.52 -4.83
CA ASP A 174 3.66 4.96 -4.03
C ASP A 174 3.51 4.12 -2.74
N CYS A 175 3.58 4.76 -1.57
CA CYS A 175 3.12 4.22 -0.29
C CYS A 175 1.65 4.61 -0.10
N TYR A 176 0.73 3.81 -0.65
CA TYR A 176 -0.69 4.14 -0.63
C TYR A 176 -1.43 3.37 0.47
N MET A 177 -2.47 4.01 1.01
CA MET A 177 -3.35 3.43 2.02
C MET A 177 -4.78 3.86 1.74
N ARG A 178 -5.73 2.94 1.88
CA ARG A 178 -7.16 3.25 1.75
C ARG A 178 -7.69 3.66 3.12
N ILE A 179 -8.28 4.83 3.23
CA ILE A 179 -8.82 5.36 4.50
C ILE A 179 -10.35 5.34 4.55
N GLY A 180 -11.00 4.94 3.47
CA GLY A 180 -12.45 4.81 3.39
C GLY A 180 -12.92 4.60 1.96
N VAL A 181 -14.23 4.57 1.79
CA VAL A 181 -14.88 4.29 0.50
C VAL A 181 -16.13 5.14 0.31
N LEU A 182 -16.37 5.55 -0.93
CA LEU A 182 -17.63 6.17 -1.36
C LEU A 182 -18.69 5.09 -1.58
N LYS A 183 -19.86 5.27 -0.98
CA LYS A 183 -21.04 4.41 -1.21
C LYS A 183 -21.75 4.74 -2.52
N ASP A 184 -21.68 6.01 -2.93
CA ASP A 184 -22.36 6.53 -4.10
C ASP A 184 -21.39 7.19 -5.08
N LYS A 185 -21.76 7.18 -6.37
CA LYS A 185 -21.07 7.97 -7.38
C LYS A 185 -21.33 9.45 -7.15
N LEU A 186 -20.26 10.24 -7.14
CA LEU A 186 -20.31 11.70 -7.09
C LEU A 186 -19.98 12.29 -8.46
N SER A 187 -20.34 13.55 -8.68
CA SER A 187 -19.87 14.27 -9.86
C SER A 187 -18.36 14.49 -9.77
N ASN A 188 -17.70 14.60 -10.92
CA ASN A 188 -16.26 14.83 -10.97
C ASN A 188 -15.91 16.15 -10.28
N GLU A 189 -16.71 17.19 -10.45
CA GLU A 189 -16.49 18.51 -9.83
C GLU A 189 -16.48 18.41 -8.31
N LYS A 190 -17.43 17.65 -7.74
CA LYS A 190 -17.49 17.44 -6.29
C LYS A 190 -16.29 16.63 -5.78
N ILE A 191 -15.87 15.60 -6.51
CA ILE A 191 -14.65 14.83 -6.19
C ILE A 191 -13.44 15.75 -6.18
N HIS A 192 -13.22 16.52 -7.25
CA HIS A 192 -12.06 17.42 -7.37
C HIS A 192 -12.04 18.49 -6.27
N ALA A 193 -13.20 19.06 -5.91
CA ALA A 193 -13.31 20.04 -4.84
C ALA A 193 -12.89 19.45 -3.48
N ILE A 194 -13.39 18.26 -3.13
CA ILE A 194 -13.07 17.59 -1.87
C ILE A 194 -11.61 17.16 -1.83
N GLU A 195 -11.09 16.59 -2.92
CA GLU A 195 -9.67 16.23 -2.96
C GLU A 195 -8.76 17.45 -2.78
N LYS A 196 -9.14 18.60 -3.38
CA LYS A 196 -8.41 19.84 -3.21
C LYS A 196 -8.43 20.28 -1.75
N GLU A 197 -9.60 20.30 -1.11
CA GLU A 197 -9.74 20.64 0.32
C GLU A 197 -8.83 19.76 1.20
N ILE A 198 -8.86 18.44 1.00
CA ILE A 198 -8.04 17.51 1.76
C ILE A 198 -6.54 17.72 1.50
N ARG A 199 -6.13 17.93 0.25
CA ARG A 199 -4.72 18.22 -0.09
C ARG A 199 -4.25 19.52 0.54
N ASP A 200 -5.07 20.56 0.54
CA ASP A 200 -4.76 21.84 1.16
C ASP A 200 -4.57 21.66 2.69
N SER A 201 -5.46 20.89 3.34
CA SER A 201 -5.30 20.50 4.75
C SER A 201 -4.01 19.72 5.02
N LEU A 202 -3.64 18.79 4.12
CA LEU A 202 -2.40 18.02 4.23
C LEU A 202 -1.14 18.89 4.09
N VAL A 203 -1.20 20.00 3.35
CA VAL A 203 -0.08 20.96 3.25
C VAL A 203 0.07 21.80 4.52
N ALA A 204 -1.05 22.11 5.19
CA ALA A 204 -1.07 22.97 6.36
C ALA A 204 -0.54 22.32 7.65
N ILE A 205 -0.39 20.99 7.67
CA ILE A 205 0.12 20.24 8.82
C ILE A 205 1.63 19.98 8.72
N ALA A 206 2.27 19.80 9.87
CA ALA A 206 3.61 19.22 9.90
C ALA A 206 3.58 17.82 9.26
N PRO A 207 4.53 17.48 8.38
CA PRO A 207 4.62 16.14 7.83
C PRO A 207 4.78 15.10 8.93
N ILE A 208 4.14 13.95 8.73
CA ILE A 208 4.33 12.77 9.58
C ILE A 208 5.39 11.89 8.93
N GLU A 209 6.44 11.59 9.68
CA GLU A 209 7.48 10.65 9.29
C GLU A 209 7.19 9.28 9.93
N LEU A 210 7.08 8.25 9.11
CA LEU A 210 6.84 6.87 9.53
C LEU A 210 8.02 6.00 9.16
N SER A 211 8.40 5.10 10.07
CA SER A 211 9.38 4.06 9.80
C SER A 211 8.66 2.78 9.41
N ILE A 212 8.84 2.31 8.17
CA ILE A 212 8.50 0.93 7.80
C ILE A 212 9.72 0.09 8.12
N ASP A 213 9.65 -0.63 9.23
CA ASP A 213 10.67 -1.56 9.71
C ASP A 213 10.12 -2.98 9.89
N VAL A 214 10.99 -3.91 10.26
CA VAL A 214 10.63 -5.32 10.48
C VAL A 214 9.51 -5.53 11.51
N ASN A 215 9.37 -4.65 12.50
CA ASN A 215 8.35 -4.75 13.55
C ASN A 215 7.01 -4.18 13.10
N SER A 216 7.02 -3.28 12.12
CA SER A 216 5.80 -2.71 11.52
C SER A 216 5.14 -3.64 10.49
N LEU A 217 5.87 -4.65 10.00
CA LEU A 217 5.50 -5.49 8.86
C LEU A 217 4.74 -6.75 9.27
N ASN A 218 3.68 -7.03 8.52
CA ASN A 218 2.85 -8.22 8.67
C ASN A 218 2.52 -8.81 7.31
N PHE A 219 2.48 -10.14 7.23
CA PHE A 219 1.75 -10.82 6.17
C PHE A 219 0.28 -10.86 6.53
N ILE A 220 -0.57 -10.41 5.61
CA ILE A 220 -2.02 -10.52 5.74
C ILE A 220 -2.58 -11.43 4.66
N GLY A 221 -3.45 -12.36 5.06
CA GLY A 221 -4.31 -13.12 4.16
C GLY A 221 -5.71 -12.54 4.19
N TYR A 222 -6.19 -12.05 3.05
CA TYR A 222 -7.47 -11.34 2.96
C TYR A 222 -8.45 -12.05 2.02
N GLN A 223 -9.71 -12.05 2.43
CA GLN A 223 -10.83 -12.61 1.66
C GLN A 223 -11.55 -11.55 0.83
N ASN A 224 -11.37 -10.26 1.16
CA ASN A 224 -12.04 -9.12 0.55
C ASN A 224 -11.01 -8.02 0.22
N LEU A 225 -11.33 -7.11 -0.71
CA LEU A 225 -10.45 -5.98 -1.10
C LEU A 225 -10.27 -4.91 -0.01
N SER A 226 -11.04 -5.01 1.07
CA SER A 226 -10.93 -4.19 2.28
C SER A 226 -10.76 -5.15 3.45
N PRO A 227 -9.51 -5.47 3.83
CA PRO A 227 -9.21 -6.51 4.81
C PRO A 227 -9.67 -6.06 6.18
N SER A 228 -10.88 -6.48 6.58
CA SER A 228 -11.39 -6.15 7.91
C SER A 228 -10.63 -6.93 8.98
N PRO A 229 -10.51 -6.39 10.21
CA PRO A 229 -9.79 -7.07 11.28
C PRO A 229 -10.35 -8.46 11.63
N ASP A 230 -11.66 -8.67 11.39
CA ASP A 230 -12.40 -9.89 11.72
C ASP A 230 -12.19 -11.03 10.73
N THR A 231 -11.89 -10.70 9.46
CA THR A 231 -11.79 -11.68 8.36
C THR A 231 -10.35 -11.87 7.87
N THR A 232 -9.43 -11.04 8.35
CA THR A 232 -8.04 -11.03 7.91
C THR A 232 -7.17 -11.86 8.83
N LYS A 233 -6.48 -12.86 8.25
CA LYS A 233 -5.45 -13.61 8.95
C LYS A 233 -4.16 -12.79 8.95
N ILE A 234 -3.47 -12.74 10.08
CA ILE A 234 -2.27 -11.92 10.26
C ILE A 234 -1.16 -12.84 10.76
N ILE A 235 0.01 -12.70 10.15
CA ILE A 235 1.25 -13.32 10.61
C ILE A 235 2.27 -12.19 10.68
N THR A 236 2.82 -11.94 11.88
CA THR A 236 3.87 -10.94 12.04
C THR A 236 5.11 -11.37 11.24
N LEU A 237 5.91 -10.41 10.75
CA LEU A 237 7.15 -10.79 10.06
C LEU A 237 8.10 -11.59 10.98
N HIS A 238 8.10 -11.32 12.28
CA HIS A 238 8.90 -12.06 13.25
C HIS A 238 8.51 -13.54 13.31
N ASP A 239 7.21 -13.85 13.31
CA ASP A 239 6.71 -15.22 13.48
C ASP A 239 6.56 -15.97 12.14
N ALA A 240 6.67 -15.27 11.02
CA ALA A 240 6.39 -15.83 9.71
C ALA A 240 7.30 -17.01 9.32
N THR A 241 6.68 -18.13 8.93
CA THR A 241 7.34 -19.20 8.19
C THR A 241 6.71 -19.37 6.81
N ALA A 242 7.47 -19.90 5.83
CA ALA A 242 6.94 -20.19 4.50
C ALA A 242 5.67 -21.06 4.59
N LYS A 243 5.68 -22.09 5.44
CA LYS A 243 4.56 -23.01 5.65
C LYS A 243 3.30 -22.32 6.18
N GLU A 244 3.43 -21.31 7.04
CA GLU A 244 2.27 -20.59 7.57
C GLU A 244 1.69 -19.62 6.54
N ILE A 245 2.56 -18.89 5.81
CA ILE A 245 2.12 -18.01 4.73
C ILE A 245 1.46 -18.82 3.61
N GLU A 246 2.00 -19.99 3.26
CA GLU A 246 1.42 -20.90 2.27
C GLU A 246 0.00 -21.36 2.59
N ARG A 247 -0.45 -21.28 3.85
CA ARG A 247 -1.83 -21.61 4.26
C ARG A 247 -2.80 -20.46 4.03
N LEU A 248 -2.32 -19.29 3.64
CA LEU A 248 -3.13 -18.12 3.34
C LEU A 248 -3.57 -18.07 1.87
N TYR A 249 -2.88 -18.80 0.98
CA TYR A 249 -3.19 -18.84 -0.45
C TYR A 249 -4.37 -19.78 -0.76
N PRO A 250 -5.18 -19.47 -1.78
CA PRO A 250 -6.20 -20.37 -2.31
C PRO A 250 -5.60 -21.60 -3.01
#